data_AF-A0A5C1ACA9-F1
#
_entry.id   AF-A0A5C1ACA9-F1
#
_cell.length_a   1.000
_cell.length_b   1.000
_cell.length_c   1.000
_cell.angle_alpha   90.00
_cell.angle_beta   90.00
_cell.angle_gamma   90.00
#
_symmetry.space_group_name_H-M   'P 1'
#
loop_
_entity.id
_entity.type
_entity.pdbx_description
1 polymer ?
#
loop_
_entity_poly.entity_id
_entity_poly.type
_entity_poly.pdbx_seq_one_letter_code
_entity_poly.pdbx_strand_id
1 'polypeptide(L)' 'MPLGTAHLVRAALRSVAGKDRRAVDADLGSIYQAAMAREAGMAMSKSAEVWGGQSPTIVKWRRVEWADVVAMFE' A
#
# COMPACT_ATOMS: atom_id res chain seq x y z
N MET A 1 7.25 10.67 8.03
CA MET A 1 6.95 9.71 6.94
C MET A 1 8.21 9.59 6.09
N PRO A 2 8.89 8.42 6.03
CA PRO A 2 10.12 8.28 5.28
C PRO A 2 9.87 8.52 3.78
N LEU A 3 10.81 9.18 3.12
CA LEU A 3 10.66 9.71 1.75
C LEU A 3 10.52 8.62 0.67
N GLY A 4 10.83 7.36 0.98
CA GLY A 4 10.72 6.22 0.06
C GLY A 4 9.27 5.84 -0.26
N THR A 5 8.42 5.80 0.77
CA THR A 5 7.03 5.34 0.67
C THR A 5 6.18 6.24 -0.23
N ALA A 6 6.32 7.56 -0.09
CA ALA A 6 5.58 8.53 -0.90
C ALA A 6 5.94 8.50 -2.40
N HIS A 7 7.19 8.14 -2.74
CA HIS A 7 7.62 7.98 -4.14
C HIS A 7 6.95 6.78 -4.80
N LEU A 8 6.76 5.72 -4.02
CA LEU A 8 6.26 4.44 -4.47
C LEU A 8 4.73 4.43 -4.54
N VAL A 9 4.06 5.10 -3.57
CA VAL A 9 2.66 5.49 -3.68
C VAL A 9 2.42 6.27 -4.98
N ARG A 10 3.23 7.29 -5.30
CA ARG A 10 3.09 8.02 -6.58
C ARG A 10 3.31 7.18 -7.82
N ALA A 11 4.16 6.15 -7.77
CA ALA A 11 4.36 5.23 -8.88
C ALA A 11 3.12 4.32 -9.08
N ALA A 12 2.57 3.79 -7.99
CA ALA A 12 1.31 3.03 -8.00
C ALA A 12 0.13 3.89 -8.48
N LEU A 13 0.00 5.14 -8.01
CA LEU A 13 -1.07 6.05 -8.44
C LEU A 13 -0.98 6.44 -9.92
N ARG A 14 0.18 6.24 -10.58
CA ARG A 14 0.35 6.45 -12.03
C ARG A 14 -0.06 5.25 -12.87
N SER A 15 -0.08 4.04 -12.31
CA SER A 15 -0.49 2.82 -13.03
C SER A 15 -2.00 2.57 -12.99
N VAL A 16 -2.73 3.26 -12.11
CA VAL A 16 -4.20 3.23 -12.01
C VAL A 16 -4.83 4.37 -12.82
N ALA A 17 -6.01 4.12 -13.39
CA ALA A 17 -6.78 5.15 -14.08
C ALA A 17 -7.09 6.31 -13.12
N GLY A 18 -7.14 7.55 -13.63
CA GLY A 18 -7.28 8.75 -12.78
C GLY A 18 -8.51 8.74 -11.86
N LYS A 19 -9.56 8.00 -12.21
CA LYS A 19 -10.77 7.79 -11.38
C LYS A 19 -10.52 6.94 -10.13
N ASP A 20 -9.55 6.03 -10.18
CA ASP A 20 -9.25 5.06 -9.12
C ASP A 20 -8.19 5.59 -8.14
N ARG A 21 -7.52 6.69 -8.50
CA ARG A 21 -6.44 7.30 -7.74
C ARG A 21 -6.82 7.66 -6.29
N ARG A 22 -8.05 8.12 -6.05
CA ARG A 22 -8.52 8.39 -4.67
C ARG A 22 -8.74 7.11 -3.86
N ALA A 23 -9.26 6.06 -4.49
CA ALA A 23 -9.49 4.78 -3.83
C ALA A 23 -8.16 4.12 -3.44
N VAL A 24 -7.17 4.18 -4.33
CA VAL A 24 -5.82 3.66 -4.07
C VAL A 24 -5.12 4.44 -2.96
N ASP A 25 -5.25 5.77 -2.93
CA ASP A 25 -4.66 6.60 -1.88
C ASP A 25 -5.28 6.30 -0.50
N ALA A 26 -6.60 6.13 -0.43
CA ALA A 26 -7.30 5.74 0.79
C ALA A 26 -6.91 4.34 1.28
N ASP A 27 -6.84 3.36 0.38
CA ASP A 27 -6.40 2.00 0.69
C ASP A 27 -4.97 1.99 1.23
N LEU A 28 -4.07 2.75 0.61
CA LEU A 28 -2.68 2.87 1.09
C LEU A 28 -2.62 3.53 2.46
N GLY A 29 -3.39 4.61 2.66
CA GLY A 29 -3.50 5.28 3.96
C GLY A 29 -3.93 4.34 5.08
N SER A 30 -4.87 3.43 4.82
CA SER A 30 -5.39 2.48 5.81
C SER A 30 -4.33 1.51 6.37
N ILE A 31 -3.28 1.21 5.60
CA ILE A 31 -2.18 0.32 6.03
C ILE A 31 -1.31 1.04 7.06
N TYR A 32 -0.93 2.30 6.77
CA TYR A 32 -0.05 3.09 7.64
C TYR A 32 -0.78 3.69 8.84
N GLN A 33 -2.12 3.76 8.79
CA GLN A 33 -2.96 4.22 9.91
C GLN A 33 -3.48 3.09 10.79
N ALA A 34 -3.15 1.83 10.48
CA ALA A 34 -3.52 0.70 11.32
C ALA A 34 -2.99 0.86 12.74
N ALA A 35 -3.69 0.30 13.74
CA ALA A 35 -3.25 0.37 15.14
C ALA A 35 -2.25 -0.74 15.49
N MET A 36 -2.21 -1.81 14.68
CA MET A 36 -1.30 -2.94 14.86
C MET A 36 -0.90 -3.59 13.53
N ALA A 37 0.26 -4.26 13.51
CA ALA A 37 0.79 -4.94 12.32
C ALA A 37 -0.23 -5.90 11.68
N ARG A 38 -1.03 -6.62 12.47
CA ARG A 38 -2.07 -7.51 11.96
C ARG A 38 -3.13 -6.76 11.14
N GLU A 39 -3.56 -5.58 11.58
CA GLU A 39 -4.54 -4.75 10.86
C GLU A 39 -3.93 -4.19 9.57
N ALA A 40 -2.69 -3.71 9.65
CA ALA A 40 -1.93 -3.29 8.47
C ALA A 40 -1.87 -4.43 7.44
N GLY A 41 -1.62 -5.66 7.89
CA GLY A 41 -1.58 -6.87 7.05
C GLY A 41 -2.93 -7.24 6.41
N MET A 42 -4.05 -7.06 7.13
CA MET A 42 -5.38 -7.29 6.57
C MET A 42 -5.76 -6.25 5.52
N ALA A 43 -5.53 -4.96 5.81
CA ALA A 43 -5.65 -3.88 4.83
C ALA A 43 -4.74 -4.14 3.62
N MET A 44 -3.57 -4.74 3.89
CA MET A 44 -2.68 -5.21 2.86
C MET A 44 -3.33 -6.25 1.94
N SER A 45 -3.68 -7.43 2.45
CA SER A 45 -4.29 -8.48 1.63
C SER A 45 -5.50 -7.99 0.84
N LYS A 46 -6.37 -7.17 1.46
CA LYS A 46 -7.58 -6.64 0.82
C LYS A 46 -7.28 -5.76 -0.39
N SER A 47 -6.34 -4.83 -0.26
CA SER A 47 -6.03 -3.98 -1.41
C SER A 47 -5.24 -4.73 -2.50
N ALA A 48 -4.56 -5.83 -2.17
CA ALA A 48 -3.90 -6.69 -3.16
C ALA A 48 -4.93 -7.45 -4.01
N GLU A 49 -6.06 -7.87 -3.44
CA GLU A 49 -7.17 -8.44 -4.22
C GLU A 49 -7.79 -7.41 -5.17
N VAL A 50 -7.95 -6.16 -4.72
CA VAL A 50 -8.57 -5.09 -5.51
C VAL A 50 -7.65 -4.61 -6.64
N TRP A 51 -6.37 -4.37 -6.34
CA TRP A 51 -5.46 -3.70 -7.26
C TRP A 51 -4.42 -4.63 -7.90
N GLY A 52 -4.26 -5.86 -7.41
CA GLY A 52 -3.21 -6.78 -7.87
C GLY A 52 -3.33 -7.17 -9.35
N GLY A 53 -4.55 -7.22 -9.89
CA GLY A 53 -4.79 -7.45 -11.32
C GLY A 53 -4.48 -6.23 -12.20
N GLN A 54 -4.59 -5.02 -11.65
CA GLN A 54 -4.34 -3.77 -12.38
C GLN A 54 -2.88 -3.34 -12.32
N SER A 55 -2.19 -3.65 -11.21
CA SER A 55 -0.80 -3.29 -11.03
C SER A 55 -0.01 -4.38 -10.31
N PRO A 56 0.60 -5.32 -11.05
CA PRO A 56 1.48 -6.34 -10.47
C PRO A 56 2.65 -5.72 -9.67
N THR A 57 3.04 -4.49 -10.00
CA THR A 57 4.05 -3.70 -9.29
C THR A 57 3.65 -3.39 -7.83
N ILE A 58 2.36 -3.17 -7.56
CA ILE A 58 1.85 -2.92 -6.19
C ILE A 58 2.06 -4.15 -5.30
N VAL A 59 1.81 -5.35 -5.85
CA VAL A 59 1.96 -6.62 -5.12
C VAL A 59 3.44 -6.93 -4.85
N LYS A 60 4.30 -6.66 -5.83
CA LYS A 60 5.75 -6.97 -5.75
C LYS A 60 6.47 -6.06 -4.74
N TRP A 61 6.14 -4.77 -4.74
CA TRP A 61 6.72 -3.78 -3.84
C TRP A 61 6.35 -4.01 -2.38
N ARG A 62 5.12 -4.47 -2.14
CA ARG A 62 4.61 -4.72 -0.80
C ARG A 62 5.35 -5.77 0.01
N ARG A 63 5.87 -6.82 -0.64
CA ARG A 63 6.69 -7.82 0.07
C ARG A 63 8.01 -7.22 0.57
N VAL A 64 8.52 -6.19 -0.11
CA VAL A 64 9.77 -5.51 0.25
C VAL A 64 9.51 -4.52 1.38
N GLU A 65 8.44 -3.71 1.30
CA GLU A 65 8.09 -2.75 2.35
C GLU A 65 7.45 -3.38 3.60
N TRP A 66 7.00 -4.63 3.56
CA TRP A 66 6.34 -5.26 4.71
C TRP A 66 7.22 -5.27 5.96
N ALA A 67 8.52 -5.49 5.82
CA ALA A 67 9.46 -5.45 6.93
C ALA A 67 9.50 -4.05 7.59
N ASP A 68 9.50 -2.99 6.78
CA ASP A 68 9.49 -1.61 7.27
C ASP A 68 8.16 -1.25 7.92
N VAL A 69 7.04 -1.73 7.37
CA VAL A 69 5.70 -1.53 7.93
C VAL A 69 5.58 -2.21 9.30
N VAL A 70 6.02 -3.46 9.43
CA VAL A 70 5.99 -4.19 10.71
C VAL A 70 6.89 -3.50 11.74
N ALA A 71 8.06 -3.00 11.34
CA ALA A 71 8.98 -2.29 12.22
C ALA A 71 8.43 -0.96 12.77
N MET A 72 7.38 -0.37 12.16
CA MET A 72 6.69 0.80 12.71
C MET A 72 5.79 0.49 13.93
N PHE A 73 5.51 -0.79 14.19
CA PHE A 73 4.63 -1.25 15.26
C PHE A 73 5.38 -1.82 16.48
N GLU A 74 6.72 -1.77 16.48
CA GLU A 74 7.58 -2.19 17.61
C GLU A 74 8.14 -1.00 18.41
#